data_AF-A0A3R6RXK9-F1
#
_entry.id   AF-A0A3R6RXK9-F1
#
_cell.length_a   1.000
_cell.length_b   1.000
_cell.length_c   1.000
_cell.angle_alpha   90.00
_cell.angle_beta   90.00
_cell.angle_gamma   90.00
#
_symmetry.space_group_name_H-M   'P 1'
#
loop_
_entity.id
_entity.type
_entity.pdbx_description
1 polymer ?
#
loop_
_entity_poly.entity_id
_entity_poly.type
_entity_poly.pdbx_seq_one_letter_code
_entity_poly.pdbx_strand_id
1 'polypeptide(L)'
;MKRGFNILMILCVALLVASCDKTKSYTEHLKDERKAIDRLIDHEGFKILKNYPSDGVFKENEFVKLDNDVYLNVIDSGNGNRAVLGQTKVFCRFEAYGILDSDTAYLMANNLTYGPSYVYGYPTEFVFGYNVYSGEYVNYFPDQFVGEGLATPLYHVGEGAVVRLIVPFKRMGNTFQSQYFPVYFKKVRYTFEK
;
A
#
# COMPACT_ATOMS: atom_id res chain seq x y z
N MET A 1 54.23 -25.06 15.91
CA MET A 1 53.09 -25.21 14.98
C MET A 1 51.72 -25.34 15.68
N LYS A 2 51.59 -25.93 16.88
CA LYS A 2 50.28 -26.13 17.55
C LYS A 2 49.59 -24.85 18.10
N ARG A 3 50.36 -23.82 18.48
CA ARG A 3 49.80 -22.58 19.07
C ARG A 3 49.12 -21.65 18.04
N GLY A 4 49.67 -21.55 16.82
CA GLY A 4 49.05 -20.76 15.74
C GLY A 4 47.78 -21.39 15.18
N PHE A 5 47.72 -22.73 15.12
CA PHE A 5 46.55 -23.48 14.69
C PHE A 5 45.34 -23.30 15.62
N ASN A 6 45.58 -23.25 16.94
CA ASN A 6 44.53 -23.00 17.92
C ASN A 6 43.99 -21.56 17.86
N ILE A 7 44.85 -20.57 17.60
CA ILE A 7 44.41 -19.16 17.43
C ILE A 7 43.57 -19.01 16.16
N LEU A 8 43.98 -19.67 15.06
CA LEU A 8 43.23 -19.67 13.80
C LEU A 8 41.85 -20.34 13.93
N MET A 9 41.77 -21.46 14.66
CA MET A 9 40.51 -22.14 14.98
C MET A 9 39.57 -21.25 15.82
N ILE A 10 40.07 -20.59 16.85
CA ILE A 10 39.26 -19.70 17.71
C ILE A 10 38.76 -18.48 16.92
N LEU A 11 39.57 -17.93 16.01
CA LEU A 11 39.19 -16.82 15.14
C LEU A 11 38.12 -17.24 14.12
N CYS A 12 38.23 -18.43 13.53
CA CYS A 12 37.21 -18.98 12.63
C CYS A 12 35.88 -19.25 13.35
N VAL A 13 35.91 -19.74 14.59
CA VAL A 13 34.70 -19.91 15.41
C VAL A 13 34.09 -18.54 15.77
N ALA A 14 34.90 -17.54 16.10
CA ALA A 14 34.43 -16.18 16.38
C ALA A 14 33.81 -15.48 15.15
N LEU A 15 34.28 -15.79 13.94
CA LEU A 15 33.69 -15.29 12.69
C LEU A 15 32.35 -15.98 12.35
N LEU A 16 32.16 -17.23 12.77
CA LEU A 16 30.90 -17.95 12.59
C LEU A 16 29.78 -17.45 13.51
N VAL A 17 30.09 -16.92 14.71
CA VAL A 17 29.08 -16.27 15.59
C VAL A 17 28.77 -14.82 15.22
N ALA A 18 29.59 -14.18 14.38
CA ALA A 18 29.32 -12.83 13.88
C ALA A 18 28.32 -12.79 12.71
N SER A 19 28.02 -13.93 12.09
CA SER A 19 27.03 -14.05 11.02
C SER A 19 25.64 -14.35 11.58
N CYS A 20 25.19 -13.58 12.57
CA CYS A 20 23.76 -13.50 12.85
C CYS A 20 23.13 -12.65 11.74
N ASP A 21 22.52 -13.29 10.74
CA ASP A 21 21.54 -12.64 9.87
C ASP A 21 20.49 -12.01 10.78
N LYS A 22 20.52 -10.69 10.92
CA LYS A 22 19.49 -9.95 11.66
C LYS A 22 18.27 -9.78 10.74
N THR A 23 17.71 -10.89 10.30
CA THR A 23 16.42 -10.91 9.63
C THR A 23 15.38 -10.46 10.64
N LYS A 24 14.70 -9.35 10.36
CA LYS A 24 13.65 -8.82 11.22
C LYS A 24 12.52 -9.85 11.36
N SER A 25 12.02 -9.99 12.57
CA SER A 25 10.80 -10.74 12.86
C SER A 25 9.57 -10.03 12.31
N TYR A 26 8.48 -10.78 12.10
CA TYR A 26 7.21 -10.21 11.67
C TYR A 26 6.70 -9.11 12.61
N THR A 27 6.91 -9.25 13.92
CA THR A 27 6.51 -8.25 14.92
C THR A 27 7.34 -6.97 14.83
N GLU A 28 8.62 -7.06 14.46
CA GLU A 28 9.44 -5.89 14.17
C GLU A 28 8.95 -5.18 12.90
N HIS A 29 8.57 -5.91 11.86
CA HIS A 29 7.96 -5.31 10.66
C HIS A 29 6.64 -4.60 10.97
N LEU A 30 5.76 -5.18 11.79
CA LEU A 30 4.54 -4.50 12.26
C LEU A 30 4.85 -3.22 13.06
N LYS A 31 5.92 -3.23 13.85
CA LYS A 31 6.36 -2.05 14.62
C LYS A 31 6.88 -0.95 13.70
N ASP A 32 7.65 -1.32 12.69
CA ASP A 32 8.21 -0.37 11.72
C ASP A 32 7.11 0.23 10.83
N GLU A 33 6.16 -0.58 10.38
CA GLU A 33 4.96 -0.11 9.68
C GLU A 33 4.18 0.90 10.53
N ARG A 34 3.90 0.58 11.80
CA ARG A 34 3.17 1.50 12.69
C ARG A 34 3.89 2.84 12.80
N LYS A 35 5.20 2.82 13.01
CA LYS A 35 6.00 4.06 13.07
C LYS A 35 5.96 4.85 11.76
N ALA A 36 5.97 4.17 10.61
CA ALA A 36 5.90 4.82 9.31
C ALA A 36 4.54 5.50 9.08
N ILE A 37 3.45 4.82 9.45
CA ILE A 37 2.09 5.37 9.38
C ILE A 37 1.93 6.54 10.35
N ASP A 38 2.37 6.40 11.60
CA ASP A 38 2.31 7.47 12.61
C ASP A 38 3.11 8.70 12.15
N ARG A 39 4.32 8.49 11.61
CA ARG A 39 5.15 9.57 11.04
C ARG A 39 4.45 10.28 9.89
N LEU A 40 3.81 9.55 8.98
CA LEU A 40 3.04 10.15 7.87
C LEU A 40 1.88 11.00 8.41
N ILE A 41 1.12 10.45 9.37
CA ILE A 41 -0.03 11.14 9.97
C ILE A 41 0.41 12.44 10.63
N ASP A 42 1.50 12.41 11.39
CA ASP A 42 2.03 13.59 12.07
C ASP A 42 2.58 14.62 11.07
N HIS A 43 3.35 14.17 10.07
CA HIS A 43 3.97 15.04 9.07
C HIS A 43 2.92 15.78 8.22
N GLU A 44 1.88 15.07 7.77
CA GLU A 44 0.82 15.63 6.92
C GLU A 44 -0.31 16.29 7.72
N GLY A 45 -0.30 16.20 9.05
CA GLY A 45 -1.34 16.76 9.91
C GLY A 45 -2.69 16.06 9.74
N PHE A 46 -2.67 14.75 9.49
CA PHE A 46 -3.89 13.96 9.35
C PHE A 46 -4.58 13.74 10.69
N LYS A 47 -5.91 13.84 10.68
CA LYS A 47 -6.77 13.58 11.82
C LYS A 47 -7.48 12.23 11.62
N ILE A 48 -7.20 11.28 12.50
CA ILE A 48 -7.85 9.97 12.45
C ILE A 48 -9.19 10.00 13.19
N LEU A 49 -10.27 9.86 12.44
CA LEU A 49 -11.64 9.76 12.92
C LEU A 49 -11.89 8.38 13.50
N LYS A 50 -12.68 8.35 14.58
CA LYS A 50 -13.14 7.10 15.21
C LYS A 50 -14.16 6.35 14.35
N ASN A 51 -15.03 7.09 13.67
CA ASN A 51 -16.13 6.54 12.88
C ASN A 51 -16.15 7.19 11.50
N TYR A 52 -16.73 6.48 10.53
CA TYR A 52 -17.03 7.03 9.22
C TYR A 52 -18.03 8.21 9.37
N PRO A 53 -17.83 9.37 8.72
CA PRO A 53 -18.76 10.50 8.80
C PRO A 53 -20.18 10.10 8.41
N SER A 54 -21.18 10.43 9.22
CA SER A 54 -22.57 10.01 8.99
C SER A 54 -23.21 10.63 7.75
N ASP A 55 -22.74 11.81 7.35
CA ASP A 55 -23.12 12.50 6.12
C ASP A 55 -22.25 12.09 4.90
N GLY A 56 -21.25 11.24 5.12
CA GLY A 56 -20.29 10.81 4.11
C GLY A 56 -19.27 11.87 3.69
N VAL A 57 -19.22 13.02 4.37
CA VAL A 57 -18.36 14.14 4.00
C VAL A 57 -17.10 14.14 4.87
N PHE A 58 -15.93 14.08 4.22
CA PHE A 58 -14.63 14.18 4.89
C PHE A 58 -14.03 15.57 4.68
N LYS A 59 -13.37 16.11 5.70
CA LYS A 59 -12.39 17.19 5.46
C LYS A 59 -11.15 16.62 4.80
N GLU A 60 -10.37 17.52 4.18
CA GLU A 60 -9.19 17.12 3.42
C GLU A 60 -8.18 16.32 4.27
N ASN A 61 -7.97 16.69 5.53
CA ASN A 61 -7.01 16.01 6.41
C ASN A 61 -7.64 14.93 7.30
N GLU A 62 -8.91 14.57 7.10
CA GLU A 62 -9.59 13.57 7.93
C GLU A 62 -9.53 12.18 7.30
N PHE A 63 -9.06 11.19 8.06
CA PHE A 63 -9.09 9.79 7.65
C PHE A 63 -9.88 8.99 8.67
N VAL A 64 -10.69 8.02 8.25
CA VAL A 64 -11.23 7.00 9.15
C VAL A 64 -10.35 5.75 9.06
N LYS A 65 -10.04 5.12 10.20
CA LYS A 65 -9.42 3.80 10.21
C LYS A 65 -10.53 2.73 10.16
N LEU A 66 -10.56 1.93 9.10
CA LEU A 66 -11.53 0.85 8.90
C LEU A 66 -11.13 -0.41 9.67
N ASP A 67 -12.08 -1.34 9.81
CA ASP A 67 -11.89 -2.60 10.57
C ASP A 67 -10.76 -3.49 10.02
N ASN A 68 -10.42 -3.35 8.73
CA ASN A 68 -9.32 -4.07 8.11
C ASN A 68 -7.97 -3.32 8.18
N ASP A 69 -7.88 -2.29 9.02
CA ASP A 69 -6.72 -1.41 9.27
C ASP A 69 -6.36 -0.44 8.13
N VAL A 70 -7.15 -0.37 7.05
CA VAL A 70 -6.99 0.65 6.00
C VAL A 70 -7.49 1.99 6.50
N TYR A 71 -6.73 3.06 6.27
CA TYR A 71 -7.18 4.42 6.51
C TYR A 71 -7.77 4.99 5.23
N LEU A 72 -8.98 5.53 5.30
CA LEU A 72 -9.74 6.04 4.17
C LEU A 72 -10.11 7.51 4.35
N ASN A 73 -9.88 8.30 3.30
CA ASN A 73 -10.49 9.61 3.11
C ASN A 73 -11.24 9.60 1.77
N VAL A 74 -12.53 9.95 1.77
CA VAL A 74 -13.31 10.07 0.53
C VAL A 74 -13.28 11.53 0.06
N ILE A 75 -12.68 11.76 -1.12
CA ILE A 75 -12.65 13.08 -1.77
C ILE A 75 -13.93 13.29 -2.57
N ASP A 76 -14.35 12.26 -3.32
CA ASP A 76 -15.56 12.22 -4.12
C ASP A 76 -16.15 10.80 -4.04
N SER A 77 -17.43 10.69 -3.67
CA SER A 77 -18.12 9.40 -3.54
C SER A 77 -18.45 8.73 -4.88
N GLY A 78 -18.28 9.43 -5.99
CA GLY A 78 -18.69 8.99 -7.31
C GLY A 78 -20.20 9.13 -7.52
N ASN A 79 -20.70 8.46 -8.56
CA ASN A 79 -22.08 8.59 -9.05
C ASN A 79 -23.12 7.72 -8.30
N GLY A 80 -22.70 6.98 -7.26
CA GLY A 80 -23.57 6.07 -6.52
C GLY A 80 -23.74 4.67 -7.11
N ASN A 81 -23.28 4.40 -8.34
CA ASN A 81 -23.26 3.05 -8.91
C ASN A 81 -22.21 2.22 -8.17
N ARG A 82 -22.62 1.15 -7.48
CA ARG A 82 -21.73 0.35 -6.63
C ARG A 82 -21.16 -0.85 -7.38
N ALA A 83 -19.91 -1.18 -7.08
CA ALA A 83 -19.28 -2.39 -7.57
C ALA A 83 -19.97 -3.62 -6.94
N VAL A 84 -20.16 -4.66 -7.74
CA VAL A 84 -20.73 -5.94 -7.35
C VAL A 84 -19.61 -6.94 -7.13
N LEU A 85 -19.60 -7.56 -5.95
CA LEU A 85 -18.59 -8.53 -5.54
C LEU A 85 -18.53 -9.70 -6.53
N GLY A 86 -17.33 -10.02 -7.00
CA GLY A 86 -17.04 -11.09 -7.96
C GLY A 86 -17.43 -10.81 -9.40
N GLN A 87 -18.01 -9.63 -9.70
CA GLN A 87 -18.55 -9.33 -11.04
C GLN A 87 -17.98 -8.06 -11.64
N THR A 88 -17.91 -6.96 -10.87
CA THR A 88 -17.48 -5.69 -11.43
C THR A 88 -15.98 -5.69 -11.68
N LYS A 89 -15.59 -5.57 -12.95
CA LYS A 89 -14.22 -5.23 -13.34
C LYS A 89 -13.99 -3.74 -13.10
N VAL A 90 -12.96 -3.44 -12.34
CA VAL A 90 -12.59 -2.11 -11.88
C VAL A 90 -11.28 -1.71 -12.55
N PHE A 91 -11.27 -0.51 -13.12
CA PHE A 91 -10.08 0.19 -13.55
C PHE A 91 -9.71 1.24 -12.50
N CYS A 92 -8.45 1.23 -12.11
CA CYS A 92 -7.90 2.03 -11.04
C CYS A 92 -6.70 2.84 -11.54
N ARG A 93 -6.69 4.14 -11.24
CA ARG A 93 -5.55 5.03 -11.45
C ARG A 93 -5.22 5.74 -10.15
N PHE A 94 -3.95 5.90 -9.85
CA PHE A 94 -3.49 6.41 -8.57
C PHE A 94 -2.12 7.08 -8.61
N GLU A 95 -1.84 7.77 -7.51
CA GLU A 95 -0.52 8.27 -7.13
C GLU A 95 -0.14 7.59 -5.81
N ALA A 96 0.82 6.66 -5.89
CA ALA A 96 1.24 5.82 -4.78
C ALA A 96 2.61 6.23 -4.27
N TYR A 97 2.72 6.37 -2.95
CA TYR A 97 3.91 6.78 -2.25
C TYR A 97 4.35 5.72 -1.24
N GLY A 98 5.65 5.49 -1.19
CA GLY A 98 6.26 4.68 -0.14
C GLY A 98 6.51 5.51 1.10
N ILE A 99 6.30 4.89 2.27
CA ILE A 99 6.37 5.59 3.55
C ILE A 99 7.30 4.92 4.57
N LEU A 100 7.82 3.73 4.28
CA LEU A 100 8.59 2.94 5.25
C LEU A 100 10.01 3.48 5.47
N ASP A 101 10.77 3.61 4.37
CA ASP A 101 12.23 3.74 4.38
C ASP A 101 12.74 5.20 4.31
N SER A 102 11.85 6.18 4.48
CA SER A 102 12.16 7.60 4.36
C SER A 102 11.37 8.41 5.38
N ASP A 103 11.95 9.53 5.82
CA ASP A 103 11.29 10.48 6.73
C ASP A 103 10.05 11.11 6.08
N THR A 104 10.10 11.32 4.76
CA THR A 104 8.99 11.83 3.95
C THR A 104 8.50 10.78 2.94
N ALA A 105 7.23 10.84 2.60
CA ALA A 105 6.65 10.01 1.54
C ALA A 105 7.36 10.25 0.19
N TYR A 106 7.69 9.18 -0.54
CA TYR A 106 8.35 9.28 -1.85
C TYR A 106 7.51 8.61 -2.95
N LEU A 107 7.47 9.22 -4.14
CA LEU A 107 6.64 8.73 -5.23
C LEU A 107 7.17 7.39 -5.76
N MET A 108 6.33 6.36 -5.77
CA MET A 108 6.64 5.04 -6.34
C MET A 108 6.04 4.86 -7.72
N ALA A 109 4.76 5.22 -7.86
CA ALA A 109 4.03 5.08 -9.11
C ALA A 109 3.00 6.21 -9.26
N ASN A 110 2.87 6.72 -10.47
CA ASN A 110 1.81 7.65 -10.86
C ASN A 110 1.25 7.22 -12.22
N ASN A 111 0.05 6.65 -12.21
CA ASN A 111 -0.71 6.35 -13.42
C ASN A 111 -2.01 7.17 -13.51
N LEU A 112 -2.16 8.24 -12.72
CA LEU A 112 -3.23 9.24 -12.91
C LEU A 112 -3.00 10.09 -14.14
N THR A 113 -1.74 10.35 -14.48
CA THR A 113 -1.36 11.19 -15.61
C THR A 113 -1.17 10.32 -16.86
N TYR A 114 -1.77 10.71 -17.98
CA TYR A 114 -1.64 10.02 -19.25
C TYR A 114 -0.90 10.89 -20.26
N GLY A 115 -0.07 10.27 -21.09
CA GLY A 115 0.63 10.95 -22.17
C GLY A 115 1.87 10.18 -22.64
N PRO A 116 2.40 10.51 -23.82
CA PRO A 116 3.52 9.79 -24.44
C PRO A 116 4.83 9.83 -23.64
N SER A 117 4.94 10.76 -22.67
CA SER A 117 6.12 10.89 -21.79
C SER A 117 5.95 10.21 -20.42
N TYR A 118 4.79 9.61 -20.13
CA TYR A 118 4.51 9.00 -18.83
C TYR A 118 4.69 7.48 -18.90
N VAL A 119 5.59 6.97 -18.06
CA VAL A 119 5.95 5.55 -17.98
C VAL A 119 4.72 4.66 -17.69
N TYR A 120 3.74 5.19 -16.95
CA TYR A 120 2.57 4.45 -16.50
C TYR A 120 1.26 5.01 -17.09
N GLY A 121 1.06 4.82 -18.40
CA GLY A 121 -0.10 5.37 -19.12
C GLY A 121 -1.43 4.61 -18.98
N TYR A 122 -1.43 3.37 -18.51
CA TYR A 122 -2.61 2.50 -18.45
C TYR A 122 -3.27 2.47 -17.06
N PRO A 123 -4.57 2.21 -16.94
CA PRO A 123 -5.16 1.90 -15.65
C PRO A 123 -4.71 0.50 -15.21
N THR A 124 -4.64 0.30 -13.90
CA THR A 124 -4.54 -1.03 -13.31
C THR A 124 -5.93 -1.64 -13.20
N GLU A 125 -6.08 -2.92 -13.48
CA GLU A 125 -7.39 -3.60 -13.50
C GLU A 125 -7.48 -4.78 -12.54
N PHE A 126 -8.66 -4.95 -11.94
CA PHE A 126 -8.99 -6.09 -11.09
C PHE A 126 -10.51 -6.31 -11.04
N VAL A 127 -10.93 -7.52 -10.68
CA VAL A 127 -12.34 -7.79 -10.36
C VAL A 127 -12.57 -7.60 -8.87
N PHE A 128 -13.52 -6.74 -8.50
CA PHE A 128 -13.83 -6.44 -7.10
C PHE A 128 -14.22 -7.70 -6.34
N GLY A 129 -13.54 -7.98 -5.23
CA GLY A 129 -13.74 -9.17 -4.40
C GLY A 129 -12.69 -10.26 -4.59
N TYR A 130 -12.15 -10.42 -5.80
CA TYR A 130 -10.93 -11.23 -6.01
C TYR A 130 -9.69 -10.41 -5.66
N ASN A 131 -9.70 -9.12 -6.01
CA ASN A 131 -8.68 -8.13 -5.64
C ASN A 131 -7.25 -8.59 -5.95
N VAL A 132 -7.12 -9.30 -7.06
CA VAL A 132 -5.86 -9.65 -7.71
C VAL A 132 -5.88 -9.09 -9.11
N TYR A 133 -4.71 -8.76 -9.64
CA TYR A 133 -4.59 -8.33 -11.02
C TYR A 133 -5.20 -9.38 -11.96
N SER A 134 -5.98 -8.92 -12.93
CA SER A 134 -6.74 -9.78 -13.85
C SER A 134 -6.38 -9.56 -15.33
N GLY A 135 -5.34 -8.79 -15.64
CA GLY A 135 -4.99 -8.46 -17.02
C GLY A 135 -4.01 -9.43 -17.68
N GLU A 136 -3.91 -9.32 -19.00
CA GLU A 136 -3.13 -10.23 -19.85
C GLU A 136 -1.63 -9.90 -19.94
N TYR A 137 -1.16 -8.81 -19.31
CA TYR A 137 0.21 -8.33 -19.46
C TYR A 137 1.14 -8.79 -18.33
N VAL A 138 2.29 -9.33 -18.73
CA VAL A 138 3.38 -9.69 -17.83
C VAL A 138 4.30 -8.47 -17.66
N ASN A 139 4.17 -7.79 -16.52
CA ASN A 139 5.10 -6.78 -15.96
C ASN A 139 4.74 -5.29 -16.15
N TYR A 140 3.59 -4.87 -15.62
CA TYR A 140 3.26 -3.46 -15.40
C TYR A 140 3.31 -3.14 -13.90
N PHE A 141 4.24 -2.26 -13.49
CA PHE A 141 4.53 -2.02 -12.06
C PHE A 141 3.30 -1.60 -11.21
N PRO A 142 2.40 -0.71 -11.68
CA PRO A 142 1.18 -0.36 -10.95
C PRO A 142 0.27 -1.56 -10.61
N ASP A 143 0.32 -2.66 -11.36
CA ASP A 143 -0.50 -3.84 -11.06
C ASP A 143 -0.05 -4.55 -9.78
N GLN A 144 1.18 -4.33 -9.33
CA GLN A 144 1.67 -4.87 -8.05
C GLN A 144 0.98 -4.25 -6.84
N PHE A 145 0.33 -3.09 -7.00
CA PHE A 145 -0.40 -2.40 -5.94
C PHE A 145 -1.82 -2.97 -5.72
N VAL A 146 -2.30 -3.83 -6.62
CA VAL A 146 -3.61 -4.48 -6.47
C VAL A 146 -3.58 -5.43 -5.28
N GLY A 147 -4.44 -5.14 -4.32
CA GLY A 147 -4.69 -5.97 -3.14
C GLY A 147 -5.99 -5.54 -2.47
N GLU A 148 -6.36 -6.24 -1.39
CA GLU A 148 -7.57 -5.98 -0.60
C GLU A 148 -7.70 -4.49 -0.21
N GLY A 149 -6.60 -3.86 0.20
CA GLY A 149 -6.57 -2.49 0.68
C GLY A 149 -6.89 -1.45 -0.41
N LEU A 150 -6.42 -1.67 -1.63
CA LEU A 150 -6.74 -0.80 -2.77
C LEU A 150 -8.23 -0.92 -3.17
N ALA A 151 -8.83 -2.09 -2.98
CA ALA A 151 -10.24 -2.35 -3.29
C ALA A 151 -11.20 -1.96 -2.15
N THR A 152 -10.70 -1.83 -0.92
CA THR A 152 -11.50 -1.55 0.30
C THR A 152 -12.47 -0.37 0.14
N PRO A 153 -12.13 0.76 -0.51
CA PRO A 153 -13.04 1.89 -0.62
C PRO A 153 -14.33 1.58 -1.39
N LEU A 154 -14.32 0.59 -2.29
CA LEU A 154 -15.48 0.21 -3.11
C LEU A 154 -16.65 -0.35 -2.29
N TYR A 155 -16.41 -0.74 -1.02
CA TYR A 155 -17.48 -1.01 -0.07
C TYR A 155 -18.26 0.25 0.35
N HIS A 156 -17.70 1.44 0.13
CA HIS A 156 -18.23 2.74 0.58
C HIS A 156 -18.57 3.69 -0.56
N VAL A 157 -17.84 3.64 -1.69
CA VAL A 157 -17.96 4.58 -2.81
C VAL A 157 -18.43 3.92 -4.11
N GLY A 158 -18.84 4.73 -5.08
CA GLY A 158 -19.31 4.26 -6.39
C GLY A 158 -18.33 4.50 -7.54
N GLU A 159 -18.82 4.26 -8.76
CA GLU A 159 -18.10 4.54 -9.99
C GLU A 159 -17.75 6.03 -10.10
N GLY A 160 -16.52 6.33 -10.54
CA GLY A 160 -16.00 7.68 -10.67
C GLY A 160 -15.42 8.25 -9.39
N ALA A 161 -15.53 7.54 -8.26
CA ALA A 161 -15.07 8.00 -6.96
C ALA A 161 -13.57 8.30 -6.93
N VAL A 162 -13.21 9.22 -6.04
CA VAL A 162 -11.84 9.63 -5.76
C VAL A 162 -11.59 9.56 -4.25
N VAL A 163 -10.52 8.89 -3.84
CA VAL A 163 -10.19 8.67 -2.42
C VAL A 163 -8.69 8.85 -2.16
N ARG A 164 -8.33 8.96 -0.88
CA ARG A 164 -6.95 8.75 -0.39
C ARG A 164 -6.92 7.55 0.53
N LEU A 165 -5.80 6.84 0.54
CA LEU A 165 -5.63 5.64 1.36
C LEU A 165 -4.27 5.61 2.04
N ILE A 166 -4.24 5.13 3.28
CA ILE A 166 -3.03 4.57 3.88
C ILE A 166 -3.29 3.09 4.05
N VAL A 167 -2.52 2.26 3.35
CA VAL A 167 -2.76 0.81 3.28
C VAL A 167 -1.60 0.09 3.96
N PRO A 168 -1.85 -0.66 5.04
CA PRO A 168 -0.83 -1.47 5.67
C PRO A 168 -0.40 -2.62 4.75
N PHE A 169 0.85 -3.06 4.85
CA PHE A 169 1.46 -4.08 4.00
C PHE A 169 0.62 -5.34 3.93
N LYS A 170 -0.02 -5.75 5.04
CA LYS A 170 -0.89 -6.94 5.11
C LYS A 170 -2.09 -6.89 4.14
N ARG A 171 -2.50 -5.68 3.73
CA ARG A 171 -3.63 -5.44 2.82
C ARG A 171 -3.18 -5.06 1.41
N MET A 172 -1.87 -4.94 1.16
CA MET A 172 -1.32 -4.63 -0.16
C MET A 172 -1.33 -5.86 -1.08
N GLY A 173 -0.91 -5.70 -2.33
CA GLY A 173 -0.62 -6.84 -3.22
C GLY A 173 0.57 -7.69 -2.74
N ASN A 174 0.70 -8.90 -3.31
CA ASN A 174 1.67 -9.92 -2.87
C ASN A 174 3.12 -9.41 -2.78
N THR A 175 3.55 -8.57 -3.72
CA THR A 175 4.90 -7.97 -3.72
C THR A 175 5.16 -7.18 -2.44
N PHE A 176 4.28 -6.24 -2.11
CA PHE A 176 4.41 -5.36 -0.95
C PHE A 176 4.16 -6.11 0.37
N GLN A 177 3.24 -7.08 0.38
CA GLN A 177 3.06 -7.99 1.52
C GLN A 177 4.36 -8.72 1.86
N SER A 178 5.05 -9.26 0.85
CA SER A 178 6.29 -10.03 1.02
C SER A 178 7.47 -9.16 1.46
N GLN A 179 7.40 -7.86 1.17
CA GLN A 179 8.40 -6.85 1.55
C GLN A 179 8.05 -6.09 2.84
N TYR A 180 6.91 -6.41 3.46
CA TYR A 180 6.39 -5.70 4.64
C TYR A 180 6.23 -4.19 4.43
N PHE A 181 5.82 -3.80 3.23
CA PHE A 181 5.89 -2.42 2.77
C PHE A 181 4.50 -1.75 2.72
N PRO A 182 4.18 -0.82 3.63
CA PRO A 182 2.94 -0.04 3.58
C PRO A 182 3.00 1.06 2.52
N VAL A 183 1.84 1.46 1.99
CA VAL A 183 1.73 2.45 0.92
C VAL A 183 0.72 3.53 1.26
N TYR A 184 1.07 4.78 0.98
CA TYR A 184 0.17 5.92 0.97
C TYR A 184 -0.28 6.22 -0.46
N PHE A 185 -1.56 6.05 -0.74
CA PHE A 185 -2.17 6.52 -1.98
C PHE A 185 -2.69 7.94 -1.77
N LYS A 186 -1.96 8.92 -2.30
CA LYS A 186 -2.34 10.34 -2.23
C LYS A 186 -3.64 10.63 -2.97
N LYS A 187 -3.91 9.85 -4.02
CA LYS A 187 -5.14 9.90 -4.79
C LYS A 187 -5.34 8.57 -5.51
N VAL A 188 -6.57 8.05 -5.48
CA VAL A 188 -7.03 6.89 -6.24
C VAL A 188 -8.34 7.24 -6.91
N ARG A 189 -8.48 6.90 -8.19
CA ARG A 189 -9.71 7.05 -8.97
C ARG A 189 -10.19 5.70 -9.47
N TYR A 190 -11.47 5.40 -9.27
CA TYR A 190 -12.11 4.18 -9.73
C TYR A 190 -13.06 4.44 -10.89
N THR A 191 -13.01 3.58 -11.91
CA THR A 191 -14.00 3.51 -12.99
C THR A 191 -14.33 2.04 -13.24
N PHE A 192 -15.55 1.73 -13.67
CA PHE A 192 -15.96 0.35 -13.92
C PHE A 192 -15.95 0.06 -15.42
N GLU A 193 -15.69 -1.19 -15.78
CA GLU A 193 -15.95 -1.67 -17.14
C GLU A 193 -17.45 -1.60 -17.43
N LYS A 194 -17.81 -1.21 -18.65
CA LYS A 194 -19.19 -1.04 -19.10
C LYS A 194 -19.73 -2.31 -19.73
#